data_AF-A0A8C4R3C6-F1
#
_entry.id   AF-A0A8C4R3C6-F1
#
_cell.length_a   1.000
_cell.length_b   1.000
_cell.length_c   1.000
_cell.angle_alpha   90.00
_cell.angle_beta   90.00
_cell.angle_gamma   90.00
#
_symmetry.space_group_name_H-M   'P 1'
#
loop_
_entity.id
_entity.type
_entity.pdbx_description
1 polymer ?
#
loop_
_entity_poly.entity_id
_entity_poly.type
_entity_poly.pdbx_seq_one_letter_code
_entity_poly.pdbx_strand_id
1 'polypeptide(L)'
;MPGKRTTNAMIALRMLMEKYREGQKEFVDLEKAYDRVPRVELWHCMRKSGVVEKYVRIMQDMYEDSAAAVRCAVGMTDRFKAKVGLHQGSTLSPFLFAVVMDRLTDEIRLESPWTKMFADDIMICRESTEQAEVSLERWRYALERRGMIVSRSKTEYMCVNEREGGGGTHWREGEC
;
A
#
# COMPACT_ATOMS: atom_id res chain seq x y z
N MET A 1 -10.86 -8.38 7.57
CA MET A 1 -10.38 -9.54 8.36
C MET A 1 -10.81 -9.35 9.81
N PRO A 2 -11.63 -10.22 10.40
CA PRO A 2 -12.00 -10.12 11.81
C PRO A 2 -10.76 -10.26 12.71
N GLY A 3 -10.62 -9.39 13.72
CA GLY A 3 -9.51 -9.43 14.70
C GLY A 3 -8.28 -8.56 14.39
N LYS A 4 -8.20 -7.89 13.24
CA LYS A 4 -7.11 -6.96 12.91
C LYS A 4 -7.57 -5.51 13.10
N ARG A 5 -7.41 -4.96 14.30
CA ARG A 5 -7.61 -3.53 14.59
C ARG A 5 -6.35 -2.74 14.23
N THR A 6 -6.47 -1.45 13.91
CA THR A 6 -5.33 -0.54 13.68
C THR A 6 -4.33 -0.58 14.83
N THR A 7 -4.81 -0.77 16.06
CA THR A 7 -3.98 -0.97 17.25
C THR A 7 -3.05 -2.19 17.14
N ASN A 8 -3.51 -3.30 16.56
CA ASN A 8 -2.68 -4.50 16.40
C ASN A 8 -1.60 -4.28 15.33
N ALA A 9 -1.91 -3.53 14.28
CA ALA A 9 -0.94 -3.14 13.27
C ALA A 9 0.09 -2.17 13.83
N MET A 10 -0.35 -1.18 14.61
CA MET A 10 0.52 -0.23 15.30
C MET A 10 1.43 -0.92 16.34
N ILE A 11 0.89 -1.86 17.13
CA ILE A 11 1.69 -2.67 18.05
C ILE A 11 2.66 -3.56 17.26
N ALA A 12 2.22 -4.20 16.18
CA ALA A 12 3.09 -5.01 15.35
C ALA A 12 4.19 -4.17 14.67
N LEU A 13 3.88 -2.93 14.28
CA LEU A 13 4.83 -1.97 13.72
C LEU A 13 5.84 -1.58 14.80
N ARG A 14 5.37 -1.19 15.98
CA ARG A 14 6.20 -0.84 17.14
C ARG A 14 7.11 -1.99 17.56
N MET A 15 6.59 -3.21 17.66
CA MET A 15 7.38 -4.41 17.95
C MET A 15 8.43 -4.69 16.88
N LEU A 16 8.14 -4.41 15.60
CA LEU A 16 9.14 -4.57 14.54
C LEU A 16 10.19 -3.45 14.63
N MET A 17 9.78 -2.21 14.91
CA MET A 17 10.69 -1.08 15.12
C MET A 17 11.62 -1.31 16.33
N GLU A 18 11.09 -1.91 17.40
CA GLU A 18 11.84 -2.27 18.62
C GLU A 18 12.73 -3.50 18.43
N LYS A 19 12.27 -4.50 17.65
CA LYS A 19 13.06 -5.71 17.35
C LYS A 19 14.21 -5.43 16.38
N TYR A 20 14.00 -4.54 15.42
CA TYR A 20 15.02 -4.07 14.47
C TYR A 20 15.52 -2.70 14.89
N ARG A 21 15.96 -2.59 16.13
CA ARG A 21 16.53 -1.34 16.66
C ARG A 21 17.85 -1.00 15.96
N GLU A 22 18.59 -2.03 15.57
CA GLU A 22 19.80 -1.99 14.74
C GLU A 22 19.41 -2.44 13.32
N GLY A 23 19.28 -1.50 12.40
CA GLY A 23 18.90 -1.77 11.01
C GLY A 23 18.22 -0.59 10.33
N GLN A 24 18.24 -0.60 8.99
CA GLN A 24 17.61 0.39 8.15
C GLN A 24 16.14 0.06 7.90
N LYS A 25 15.30 1.10 7.99
CA LYS A 25 13.86 1.00 7.82
C LYS A 25 13.41 1.97 6.75
N GLU A 26 12.64 1.47 5.80
CA GLU A 26 12.04 2.27 4.74
C GLU A 26 10.54 2.10 4.76
N PHE A 27 9.84 3.22 4.69
CA PHE A 27 8.39 3.27 4.61
C PHE A 27 8.00 3.63 3.20
N VAL A 28 7.24 2.75 2.56
CA VAL A 28 6.68 2.94 1.23
C VAL A 28 5.19 3.26 1.39
N ASP A 29 4.82 4.47 0.98
CA ASP A 29 3.44 4.95 0.94
C ASP A 29 2.92 4.89 -0.50
N LEU A 30 1.69 4.41 -0.69
CA LEU A 30 1.05 4.36 -2.00
C LEU A 30 0.20 5.60 -2.24
N GLU A 31 0.44 6.30 -3.35
CA GLU A 31 -0.31 7.51 -3.67
C GLU A 31 -1.77 7.18 -4.02
N LYS A 32 -2.72 7.65 -3.20
CA LYS A 32 -4.16 7.45 -3.40
C LYS A 32 -4.49 5.99 -3.71
N ALA A 33 -4.00 5.09 -2.87
CA ALA A 33 -3.95 3.66 -3.15
C ALA A 33 -5.31 3.07 -3.61
N TYR A 34 -6.41 3.50 -2.99
CA TYR A 34 -7.76 3.06 -3.38
C TYR A 34 -8.20 3.60 -4.73
N ASP A 35 -7.91 4.87 -5.04
CA ASP A 35 -8.36 5.54 -6.26
C ASP A 35 -7.56 5.09 -7.49
N ARG A 36 -6.36 4.55 -7.29
CA ARG A 36 -5.44 4.17 -8.37
C ARG A 36 -5.47 2.70 -8.74
N VAL A 37 -6.17 1.84 -8.01
CA VAL A 37 -6.24 0.39 -8.34
C VAL A 37 -6.73 0.18 -9.78
N PRO A 38 -5.92 -0.43 -10.66
CA PRO A 38 -6.38 -0.73 -12.00
C PRO A 38 -7.44 -1.82 -11.98
N ARG A 39 -8.62 -1.56 -12.55
CA ARG A 39 -9.74 -2.52 -12.55
C ARG A 39 -9.41 -3.82 -13.26
N VAL A 40 -8.64 -3.75 -14.34
CA VAL A 40 -8.16 -4.94 -15.07
C VAL A 40 -7.35 -5.86 -14.15
N GLU A 41 -6.44 -5.27 -13.37
CA GLU A 41 -5.61 -6.01 -12.41
C GLU A 41 -6.46 -6.54 -11.24
N LEU A 42 -7.47 -5.80 -10.79
CA LEU A 42 -8.43 -6.28 -9.79
C LEU A 42 -9.13 -7.56 -10.24
N TRP A 43 -9.69 -7.59 -11.45
CA TRP A 43 -10.37 -8.78 -11.98
C TRP A 43 -9.41 -9.97 -12.11
N HIS A 44 -8.19 -9.71 -12.57
CA HIS A 44 -7.13 -10.72 -12.67
C HIS A 44 -6.76 -11.30 -11.31
N CYS A 45 -6.56 -10.44 -10.31
CA CYS A 45 -6.21 -10.83 -8.94
C CYS A 45 -7.34 -11.64 -8.27
N MET A 46 -8.60 -11.26 -8.50
CA MET A 46 -9.75 -12.02 -7.99
C MET A 46 -9.80 -13.43 -8.57
N ARG A 47 -9.62 -13.58 -9.89
CA ARG A 47 -9.58 -14.88 -10.56
C ARG A 47 -8.42 -15.73 -10.08
N LYS A 48 -7.21 -15.17 -10.00
CA LYS A 48 -6.03 -15.85 -9.46
C LYS A 48 -6.20 -16.27 -8.00
N SER A 49 -7.01 -15.54 -7.23
CA SER A 49 -7.31 -15.87 -5.84
C SER A 49 -8.39 -16.95 -5.68
N GLY A 50 -8.87 -17.54 -6.78
CA GLY A 50 -9.87 -18.60 -6.75
C GLY A 50 -11.31 -18.11 -6.56
N VAL A 51 -11.56 -16.81 -6.73
CA VAL A 51 -12.93 -16.27 -6.66
C VAL A 51 -13.71 -16.80 -7.86
N VAL A 52 -14.87 -17.41 -7.60
CA VAL A 52 -15.75 -17.97 -8.65
C VAL A 52 -16.14 -16.87 -9.64
N GLU A 53 -16.05 -17.17 -10.95
CA GLU A 53 -16.26 -16.20 -12.03
C GLU A 53 -17.61 -15.47 -11.94
N LYS A 54 -18.65 -16.12 -11.40
CA LYS A 54 -19.96 -15.49 -11.15
C LYS A 54 -19.83 -14.24 -10.26
N TYR A 55 -19.02 -14.29 -9.20
CA TYR A 55 -18.80 -13.14 -8.33
C TYR A 55 -17.92 -12.09 -9.00
N VAL A 56 -16.94 -12.50 -9.81
CA VAL A 56 -16.11 -11.56 -10.58
C VAL A 56 -16.98 -10.75 -11.53
N ARG A 57 -17.93 -11.38 -12.23
CA ARG A 57 -18.88 -10.69 -13.12
C ARG A 57 -19.77 -9.70 -12.37
N ILE A 58 -20.36 -10.10 -11.25
CA ILE A 58 -21.15 -9.18 -10.40
C ILE A 58 -20.31 -7.97 -10.01
N MET A 59 -19.04 -8.17 -9.66
CA MET A 59 -18.13 -7.08 -9.34
C MET A 59 -17.79 -6.21 -10.56
N GLN A 60 -17.62 -6.80 -11.74
CA GLN A 60 -17.42 -6.05 -12.98
C GLN A 60 -18.65 -5.16 -13.27
N ASP A 61 -19.85 -5.73 -13.19
CA ASP A 61 -21.12 -5.02 -13.41
C ASP A 61 -21.31 -3.89 -12.39
N MET A 62 -20.97 -4.13 -11.12
CA MET A 62 -21.03 -3.08 -10.08
C MET A 62 -20.11 -1.89 -10.36
N TYR A 63 -18.97 -2.13 -11.03
CA TYR A 63 -17.99 -1.10 -11.35
C TYR A 63 -18.22 -0.51 -12.76
N GLU A 64 -18.97 -1.18 -13.63
CA GLU A 64 -19.31 -0.72 -14.97
C GLU A 64 -20.14 0.58 -14.90
N ASP A 65 -19.83 1.53 -15.77
CA ASP A 65 -20.45 2.86 -15.83
C ASP A 65 -20.50 3.67 -14.52
N SER A 66 -19.71 3.29 -13.52
CA SER A 66 -19.54 4.07 -12.29
C SER A 66 -19.03 5.47 -12.63
N ALA A 67 -19.86 6.47 -12.33
CA ALA A 67 -19.58 7.88 -12.57
C ALA A 67 -19.50 8.62 -11.24
N ALA A 68 -18.46 9.43 -11.07
CA ALA A 68 -18.27 10.28 -9.92
C ALA A 68 -18.54 11.75 -10.28
N ALA A 69 -18.96 12.52 -9.29
CA ALA A 69 -19.08 13.98 -9.38
C ALA A 69 -18.65 14.56 -8.03
N VAL A 70 -18.01 15.73 -8.06
CA VAL A 70 -17.51 16.40 -6.86
C VAL A 70 -18.50 17.48 -6.45
N ARG A 71 -18.86 17.52 -5.17
CA ARG A 71 -19.68 18.60 -4.61
C ARG A 71 -18.77 19.72 -4.11
N CYS A 72 -18.84 20.87 -4.75
CA CYS A 72 -18.12 22.09 -4.37
C CYS A 72 -19.08 23.12 -3.77
N ALA A 73 -18.54 24.18 -3.16
CA ALA A 73 -19.34 25.27 -2.59
C ALA A 73 -20.25 25.96 -3.63
N VAL A 74 -19.88 25.90 -4.91
CA VAL A 74 -20.60 26.53 -6.04
C VAL A 74 -21.60 25.58 -6.72
N GLY A 75 -21.67 24.31 -6.29
CA GLY A 75 -22.55 23.30 -6.89
C GLY A 75 -21.87 21.95 -7.13
N MET A 76 -22.55 21.07 -7.86
CA MET A 76 -22.01 19.77 -8.26
C MET A 76 -21.24 19.92 -9.58
N THR A 77 -20.08 19.28 -9.72
CA THR A 77 -19.37 19.19 -11.00
C THR A 77 -20.10 18.26 -11.97
N ASP A 78 -19.71 18.34 -13.25
CA ASP A 78 -20.11 17.34 -14.23
C ASP A 78 -19.66 15.94 -13.80
N ARG A 79 -20.45 14.94 -14.22
CA ARG A 79 -20.16 13.54 -13.97
C ARG A 79 -19.03 13.08 -14.87
N PHE A 80 -18.02 12.44 -14.29
CA PHE A 80 -16.95 11.78 -15.03
C PHE A 80 -16.98 10.28 -14.76
N LYS A 81 -16.71 9.46 -15.78
CA LYS A 81 -16.63 8.01 -15.61
C LYS A 81 -15.35 7.66 -14.84
N ALA A 82 -15.49 7.01 -13.71
CA ALA A 82 -14.37 6.43 -12.99
C ALA A 82 -13.89 5.20 -13.77
N LYS A 83 -12.66 5.23 -14.30
CA LYS A 83 -12.06 4.10 -15.05
C LYS A 83 -11.11 3.27 -14.21
N VAL A 84 -10.69 3.81 -13.07
CA VAL A 84 -9.74 3.23 -12.12
C VAL A 84 -10.27 3.41 -10.71
N GLY A 85 -9.69 2.67 -9.79
CA GLY A 85 -9.95 2.78 -8.36
C GLY A 85 -11.14 1.94 -7.88
N LEU A 86 -11.14 1.76 -6.56
CA LEU A 86 -12.17 1.12 -5.77
C LEU A 86 -13.23 2.14 -5.34
N HIS A 87 -14.46 1.69 -5.10
CA HIS A 87 -15.51 2.59 -4.61
C HIS A 87 -15.19 3.08 -3.19
N GLN A 88 -14.96 4.38 -3.04
CA GLN A 88 -14.71 4.99 -1.74
C GLN A 88 -15.94 4.88 -0.84
N GLY A 89 -15.74 4.51 0.44
CA GLY A 89 -16.84 4.32 1.40
C GLY A 89 -17.59 2.98 1.29
N SER A 90 -17.24 2.11 0.32
CA SER A 90 -17.77 0.74 0.28
C SER A 90 -17.10 -0.15 1.31
N THR A 91 -17.90 -0.94 2.03
CA THR A 91 -17.42 -1.95 2.99
C THR A 91 -16.62 -3.07 2.33
N LEU A 92 -16.78 -3.26 1.02
CA LEU A 92 -16.08 -4.29 0.26
C LEU A 92 -14.71 -3.83 -0.24
N SER A 93 -14.51 -2.52 -0.42
CA SER A 93 -13.27 -1.97 -0.96
C SER A 93 -12.01 -2.36 -0.18
N PRO A 94 -12.00 -2.36 1.18
CA PRO A 94 -10.83 -2.82 1.93
C PRO A 94 -10.48 -4.30 1.67
N PHE A 95 -11.49 -5.15 1.43
CA PHE A 95 -11.25 -6.56 1.11
C PHE A 95 -10.68 -6.72 -0.30
N LEU A 96 -11.25 -6.03 -1.29
CA LEU A 96 -10.75 -6.05 -2.67
C LEU A 96 -9.33 -5.51 -2.75
N PHE A 97 -9.05 -4.44 -2.02
CA PHE A 97 -7.71 -3.87 -1.92
C PHE A 97 -6.72 -4.89 -1.35
N ALA A 98 -7.08 -5.59 -0.28
CA ALA A 98 -6.24 -6.64 0.29
C ALA A 98 -5.98 -7.79 -0.69
N VAL A 99 -6.98 -8.23 -1.46
CA VAL A 99 -6.82 -9.27 -2.50
C VAL A 99 -5.84 -8.82 -3.59
N VAL A 100 -5.95 -7.57 -4.04
CA VAL A 100 -5.04 -7.01 -5.03
C VAL A 100 -3.63 -6.93 -4.45
N MET A 101 -3.46 -6.30 -3.29
CA MET A 101 -2.14 -6.14 -2.68
C MET A 101 -1.46 -7.47 -2.41
N ASP A 102 -2.19 -8.50 -1.93
CA ASP A 102 -1.63 -9.83 -1.71
C ASP A 102 -1.05 -10.42 -3.01
N ARG A 103 -1.73 -10.22 -4.15
CA ARG A 103 -1.28 -10.71 -5.47
C ARG A 103 -0.22 -9.86 -6.14
N LEU A 104 -0.24 -8.54 -5.94
CA LEU A 104 0.79 -7.64 -6.46
C LEU A 104 2.14 -7.87 -5.77
N THR A 105 2.09 -8.27 -4.50
CA THR A 105 3.28 -8.37 -3.64
C THR A 105 3.75 -9.80 -3.39
N ASP A 106 3.06 -10.80 -3.94
CA ASP A 106 3.37 -12.23 -3.79
C ASP A 106 4.84 -12.53 -4.15
N GLU A 107 5.30 -12.02 -5.29
CA GLU A 107 6.68 -12.20 -5.79
C GLU A 107 7.73 -11.53 -4.87
N ILE A 108 7.41 -10.38 -4.27
CA ILE A 108 8.38 -9.55 -3.54
C ILE A 108 8.43 -9.92 -2.05
N ARG A 109 7.32 -10.38 -1.48
CA ARG A 109 7.23 -10.77 -0.06
C ARG A 109 7.98 -12.06 0.24
N LEU A 110 8.05 -12.98 -0.73
CA LEU A 110 8.76 -14.25 -0.57
C LEU A 110 10.28 -14.07 -0.43
N GLU A 111 10.84 -13.00 -0.98
CA GLU A 111 12.28 -12.69 -0.86
C GLU A 111 12.65 -12.01 0.48
N SER A 112 11.66 -11.56 1.25
CA SER A 112 11.86 -10.64 2.37
C SER A 112 11.04 -11.03 3.59
N PRO A 113 11.59 -11.83 4.54
CA PRO A 113 10.87 -12.19 5.77
C PRO A 113 10.54 -10.98 6.66
N TRP A 114 11.12 -9.81 6.38
CA TRP A 114 11.04 -8.60 7.20
C TRP A 114 10.09 -7.53 6.65
N THR A 115 9.29 -7.84 5.62
CA THR A 115 8.29 -6.89 5.10
C THR A 115 6.97 -7.02 5.87
N LYS A 116 6.48 -5.91 6.43
CA LYS A 116 5.10 -5.80 6.94
C LYS A 116 4.30 -4.85 6.07
N MET A 117 3.07 -5.22 5.77
CA MET A 117 2.13 -4.37 5.04
C MET A 117 0.88 -4.15 5.88
N PHE A 118 0.39 -2.92 5.88
CA PHE A 118 -0.88 -2.57 6.45
C PHE A 118 -1.63 -1.63 5.50
N ALA A 119 -2.66 -2.16 4.84
CA ALA A 119 -3.35 -1.44 3.77
C ALA A 119 -2.35 -0.88 2.76
N ASP A 120 -2.25 0.44 2.66
CA ASP A 120 -1.40 1.22 1.78
C ASP A 120 0.03 1.45 2.30
N ASP A 121 0.27 1.24 3.59
CA ASP A 121 1.60 1.38 4.22
C ASP A 121 2.38 0.07 4.10
N ILE A 122 3.58 0.13 3.51
CA ILE A 122 4.51 -0.99 3.43
C ILE A 122 5.79 -0.60 4.16
N MET A 123 6.18 -1.37 5.17
CA MET A 123 7.45 -1.19 5.87
C MET A 123 8.44 -2.28 5.45
N ILE A 124 9.61 -1.85 4.99
CA ILE A 124 10.74 -2.70 4.60
C ILE A 124 11.82 -2.52 5.66
N CYS A 125 12.36 -3.63 6.17
CA CYS A 125 13.50 -3.61 7.10
C CYS A 125 14.68 -4.40 6.53
N ARG A 126 15.86 -3.80 6.61
CA ARG A 126 17.14 -4.34 6.13
C ARG A 126 18.28 -4.02 7.09
N GLU A 127 19.37 -4.76 6.97
CA GLU A 127 20.52 -4.59 7.85
C GLU A 127 21.42 -3.43 7.40
N SER A 128 21.53 -3.18 6.09
CA SER A 128 22.27 -2.06 5.52
C SER A 128 21.40 -1.13 4.67
N THR A 129 21.88 0.10 4.48
CA THR A 129 21.22 1.12 3.63
C THR A 129 21.16 0.68 2.18
N GLU A 130 22.24 0.10 1.65
CA GLU A 130 22.27 -0.36 0.26
C GLU A 130 21.25 -1.49 0.02
N GLN A 131 21.08 -2.39 0.99
CA GLN A 131 20.06 -3.45 0.91
C GLN A 131 18.64 -2.89 0.97
N ALA A 132 18.43 -1.83 1.75
CA ALA A 132 17.17 -1.12 1.86
C ALA A 132 16.82 -0.48 0.52
N GLU A 133 17.71 0.36 -0.03
CA GLU A 133 17.50 1.06 -1.30
C GLU A 133 17.23 0.09 -2.47
N VAL A 134 17.98 -1.01 -2.56
CA VAL A 134 17.74 -2.04 -3.58
C VAL A 134 16.37 -2.69 -3.40
N SER A 135 15.94 -2.90 -2.16
CA SER A 135 14.62 -3.44 -1.87
C SER A 135 13.51 -2.43 -2.22
N LEU A 136 13.66 -1.17 -1.85
CA LEU A 136 12.74 -0.08 -2.20
C LEU A 136 12.52 -0.01 -3.70
N GLU A 137 13.59 -0.01 -4.48
CA GLU A 137 13.50 0.08 -5.94
C GLU A 137 12.78 -1.13 -6.55
N ARG A 138 13.01 -2.34 -6.01
CA ARG A 138 12.26 -3.54 -6.42
C ARG A 138 10.77 -3.41 -6.11
N TRP A 139 10.44 -2.93 -4.90
CA TRP A 139 9.05 -2.69 -4.50
C TRP A 139 8.38 -1.67 -5.41
N ARG A 140 9.05 -0.56 -5.68
CA ARG A 140 8.59 0.48 -6.61
C ARG A 140 8.34 -0.10 -7.99
N TYR A 141 9.33 -0.77 -8.56
CA TYR A 141 9.22 -1.38 -9.89
C TYR A 141 8.03 -2.35 -9.99
N ALA A 142 7.88 -3.23 -9.00
CA ALA A 142 6.84 -4.25 -9.02
C ALA A 142 5.41 -3.70 -8.81
N LEU A 143 5.27 -2.62 -8.04
CA LEU A 143 3.99 -1.92 -7.85
C LEU A 143 3.64 -1.06 -9.09
N GLU A 144 4.60 -0.27 -9.57
CA GLU A 144 4.41 0.65 -10.70
C GLU A 144 4.16 -0.06 -12.01
N ARG A 145 4.84 -1.18 -12.30
CA ARG A 145 4.57 -1.98 -13.50
C ARG A 145 3.13 -2.53 -13.55
N ARG A 146 2.45 -2.58 -12.41
CA ARG A 146 1.05 -3.05 -12.29
C ARG A 146 0.08 -1.89 -12.02
N GLY A 147 0.52 -0.64 -12.22
CA GLY A 147 -0.32 0.55 -12.18
C GLY A 147 -0.56 1.15 -10.79
N MET A 148 0.09 0.64 -9.74
CA MET A 148 0.09 1.25 -8.42
C MET A 148 1.25 2.23 -8.31
N ILE A 149 1.02 3.43 -7.79
CA ILE A 149 2.05 4.48 -7.78
C ILE A 149 2.57 4.68 -6.35
N VAL A 150 3.90 4.68 -6.21
CA VAL A 150 4.58 4.96 -4.95
C VAL A 150 4.72 6.47 -4.75
N SER A 151 4.37 6.95 -3.56
CA SER A 151 4.44 8.35 -3.19
C SER A 151 5.88 8.79 -2.94
N ARG A 152 6.45 9.57 -3.86
CA ARG A 152 7.84 10.05 -3.75
C ARG A 152 8.06 11.05 -2.61
N SER A 153 7.02 11.78 -2.20
CA SER A 153 7.11 12.82 -1.17
C SER A 153 6.86 12.31 0.25
N LYS A 154 6.36 11.08 0.41
CA LYS A 154 6.07 10.47 1.72
C LYS A 154 6.86 9.20 2.00
N THR A 155 7.70 8.78 1.05
CA THR A 155 8.63 7.69 1.28
C THR A 155 9.74 8.22 2.17
N GLU A 156 9.61 8.00 3.48
CA GLU A 156 10.58 8.43 4.48
C GLU A 156 11.60 7.32 4.77
N TYR A 157 12.88 7.68 4.74
CA TYR A 157 13.97 6.84 5.22
C TYR A 157 14.13 7.03 6.72
N MET A 158 14.18 5.93 7.47
CA MET A 158 14.41 5.98 8.90
C MET A 158 15.72 5.25 9.25
N CYS A 159 16.81 6.03 9.33
CA CYS A 159 18.06 5.59 9.93
C CYS A 159 17.94 5.70 11.46
N VAL A 160 17.91 4.58 12.18
CA VAL A 160 18.10 4.59 13.63
C VAL A 160 19.58 4.37 13.92
N ASN A 161 20.35 5.46 14.00
CA ASN A 161 21.73 5.38 14.50
C ASN A 161 21.72 5.52 16.02
N GLU A 162 22.51 4.69 16.71
CA GLU A 162 22.79 4.90 18.12
C GLU A 162 23.52 6.24 18.32
N ARG A 163 23.01 7.05 19.25
CA ARG A 163 23.86 7.92 20.04
C ARG A 163 23.81 7.42 21.46
N GLU A 164 25.00 7.19 22.01
CA GLU A 164 25.22 7.08 23.45
C GLU A 164 24.44 8.20 24.16
N GLY A 165 23.53 7.81 25.05
CA GLY A 165 22.89 8.69 26.04
C GLY A 165 22.18 9.94 25.51
N GLY A 166 20.93 9.80 25.05
CA GLY A 166 20.02 10.95 24.95
C GLY A 166 18.91 10.76 23.92
N GLY A 167 17.68 10.56 24.40
CA GLY A 167 16.50 10.34 23.56
C GLY A 167 16.24 11.51 22.60
N GLY A 168 16.40 11.23 21.31
CA GLY A 168 15.98 12.12 20.23
C GLY A 168 16.06 11.39 18.90
N THR A 169 14.91 10.96 18.37
CA THR A 169 14.77 10.55 16.97
C THR A 169 15.04 11.75 16.08
N HIS A 170 16.11 11.69 15.30
CA HIS A 170 16.48 12.76 14.37
C HIS A 170 15.94 12.42 12.98
N TRP A 171 14.91 13.16 12.58
CA TRP A 171 14.32 13.12 11.25
C TRP A 171 15.26 13.86 10.28
N ARG A 172 15.60 13.23 9.15
CA ARG A 172 16.16 13.95 8.01
C ARG A 172 15.29 13.68 6.80
N GLU A 173 14.67 14.74 6.29
CA GLU A 173 14.14 14.78 4.93
C GLU A 173 15.33 14.81 3.97
N GLY A 174 15.48 13.76 3.17
CA GLY A 174 16.40 13.75 2.04
C GLY A 174 15.60 13.92 0.76
N GLU A 175 15.84 14.99 0.00
CA GLU A 175 15.33 15.14 -1.35
C GLU A 175 16.06 14.17 -2.31
N CYS A 176 15.33 13.61 -3.27
CA CYS A 176 15.84 12.72 -4.32
C CYS A 176 16.86 13.40 -5.24
#